data_AF-A0A2J6HPJ2-F1
#
_entry.id   AF-A0A2J6HPJ2-F1
#
_cell.length_a   1.000
_cell.length_b   1.000
_cell.length_c   1.000
_cell.angle_alpha   90.00
_cell.angle_beta   90.00
_cell.angle_gamma   90.00
#
_symmetry.space_group_name_H-M   'P 1'
#
loop_
_entity.id
_entity.type
_entity.pdbx_description
1 polymer ?
#
loop_
_entity_poly.entity_id
_entity_poly.type
_entity_poly.pdbx_seq_one_letter_code
_entity_poly.pdbx_strand_id
1 'polypeptide(L)'
;MKTYYSIMTALLICTLSVNVLGQFQATMKYTLSGKEKHFKVFNDENRYRYEFNEDGQEGVVIVLNKTGEVYILMPQQKMAMKTISTSIMSMANDPVSAYDYQLQQGGIEKEVGREVINGIDCVKKELYTESNQLLYTIWYSEKYAFPIKMVSHMDVTGNTSMELTDIKDWTPDDASFSIPEGYTIMDQKTMMPEH
;
A
#
# COMPACT_ATOMS: atom_id res chain seq x y z
N MET A 1 47.53 15.15 51.00
CA MET A 1 47.37 14.31 49.80
C MET A 1 46.14 13.42 49.96
N LYS A 2 45.01 13.79 49.35
CA LYS A 2 43.86 12.90 49.14
C LYS A 2 43.35 13.16 47.74
N THR A 3 43.54 12.18 46.87
CA THR A 3 43.22 12.19 45.45
C THR A 3 41.72 12.01 45.29
N TYR A 4 41.04 12.94 44.63
CA TYR A 4 39.63 12.81 44.27
C TYR A 4 39.53 12.03 42.95
N TYR A 5 38.92 10.84 42.99
CA TYR A 5 38.53 10.12 41.78
C TYR A 5 37.21 10.68 41.29
N SER A 6 37.26 11.41 40.16
CA SER A 6 36.07 11.87 39.44
C SER A 6 35.51 10.67 38.65
N ILE A 7 34.40 10.10 39.10
CA ILE A 7 33.68 9.04 38.38
C ILE A 7 32.87 9.70 37.27
N MET A 8 33.36 9.61 36.05
CA MET A 8 32.68 10.08 34.84
C MET A 8 31.66 9.02 34.41
N THR A 9 30.39 9.21 34.78
CA THR A 9 29.29 8.32 34.37
C THR A 9 28.99 8.57 32.90
N ALA A 10 29.39 7.65 32.02
CA ALA A 10 29.00 7.67 30.62
C ALA A 10 27.52 7.31 30.49
N LEU A 11 26.69 8.30 30.17
CA LEU A 11 25.26 8.12 29.91
C LEU A 11 25.11 7.49 28.50
N LEU A 12 24.93 6.17 28.45
CA LEU A 12 24.67 5.45 27.21
C LEU A 12 23.23 5.76 26.76
N ILE A 13 23.06 6.72 25.84
CA ILE A 13 21.77 7.01 25.21
C ILE A 13 21.49 5.88 24.22
N CYS A 14 20.82 4.84 24.71
CA CYS A 14 20.27 3.79 23.88
C CYS A 14 19.04 4.36 23.16
N THR A 15 19.20 4.87 21.94
CA THR A 15 18.08 5.20 21.08
C THR A 15 17.36 3.90 20.75
N LEU A 16 16.31 3.58 21.51
CA LEU A 16 15.35 2.55 21.14
C LEU A 16 14.73 2.97 19.81
N SER A 17 15.23 2.39 18.72
CA SER A 17 14.54 2.42 17.43
C SER A 17 13.22 1.69 17.66
N VAL A 18 12.15 2.45 17.90
CA VAL A 18 10.80 1.90 17.84
C VAL A 18 10.63 1.47 16.39
N ASN A 19 10.80 0.18 16.12
CA ASN A 19 10.45 -0.38 14.83
C ASN A 19 8.92 -0.30 14.75
N VAL A 20 8.41 0.77 14.15
CA VAL A 20 6.97 0.94 14.02
C VAL A 20 6.52 0.01 12.91
N LEU A 21 5.85 -1.08 13.30
CA LEU A 21 5.29 -2.05 12.38
C LEU A 21 4.39 -1.35 11.36
N GLY A 22 4.42 -1.80 10.12
CA GLY A 22 3.57 -1.26 9.06
C GLY A 22 4.05 0.03 8.42
N GLN A 23 4.96 0.81 9.03
CA GLN A 23 5.25 2.16 8.53
C GLN A 23 6.41 2.19 7.54
N PHE A 24 6.12 2.54 6.28
CA PHE A 24 7.15 2.64 5.24
C PHE A 24 6.81 3.62 4.12
N GLN A 25 7.84 3.96 3.37
CA GLN A 25 7.73 4.54 2.03
C GLN A 25 8.49 3.67 1.02
N ALA A 26 8.03 3.61 -0.22
CA ALA A 26 8.61 2.76 -1.26
C ALA A 26 8.30 3.29 -2.67
N THR A 27 8.93 2.68 -3.67
CA THR A 27 8.51 2.75 -5.07
C THR A 27 7.74 1.49 -5.41
N MET A 28 6.56 1.61 -6.02
CA MET A 28 5.80 0.49 -6.57
C MET A 28 5.92 0.47 -8.07
N LYS A 29 6.44 -0.63 -8.60
CA LYS A 29 6.35 -0.98 -10.01
C LYS A 29 5.11 -1.84 -10.22
N TYR A 30 4.14 -1.33 -10.97
CA TYR A 30 2.91 -2.05 -11.30
C TYR A 30 2.83 -2.23 -12.81
N THR A 31 2.80 -3.47 -13.26
CA THR A 31 2.61 -3.83 -14.66
C THR A 31 1.17 -4.31 -14.85
N LEU A 32 0.47 -3.74 -15.82
CA LEU A 32 -0.89 -4.09 -16.21
C LEU A 32 -0.95 -4.27 -17.72
N SER A 33 -1.31 -5.47 -18.19
CA SER A 33 -1.35 -5.82 -19.62
C SER A 33 -0.07 -5.43 -20.38
N GLY A 34 1.08 -5.65 -19.74
CA GLY A 34 2.41 -5.34 -20.29
C GLY A 34 2.83 -3.86 -20.25
N LYS A 35 1.96 -2.96 -19.76
CA LYS A 35 2.31 -1.56 -19.52
C LYS A 35 2.74 -1.37 -18.08
N GLU A 36 3.90 -0.76 -17.89
CA GLU A 36 4.47 -0.51 -16.58
C GLU A 36 4.14 0.91 -16.09
N LYS A 37 3.78 1.00 -14.82
CA LYS A 37 3.51 2.25 -14.09
C LYS A 37 4.31 2.25 -12.81
N HIS A 38 4.74 3.45 -12.39
CA HIS A 38 5.55 3.65 -11.20
C HIS A 38 4.81 4.58 -10.25
N PHE A 39 4.67 4.15 -9.00
CA PHE A 39 4.02 4.93 -7.95
C PHE A 39 4.97 5.12 -6.79
N LYS A 40 4.88 6.26 -6.11
CA LYS A 40 5.39 6.35 -4.73
C LYS A 40 4.33 5.82 -3.80
N VAL A 41 4.74 5.00 -2.84
CA VAL A 41 3.86 4.41 -1.85
C VAL A 41 4.26 4.89 -0.47
N PHE A 42 3.25 5.23 0.34
CA PHE A 42 3.39 5.51 1.76
C PHE A 42 2.37 4.66 2.51
N ASN A 43 2.78 4.00 3.59
CA ASN A 43 1.92 3.17 4.41
C ASN A 43 2.15 3.48 5.88
N ASP A 44 1.07 3.48 6.66
CA ASP A 44 1.11 3.65 8.11
C ASP A 44 0.36 2.56 8.88
N GLU A 45 0.26 1.36 8.29
CA GLU A 45 -0.57 0.22 8.69
C GLU A 45 -2.07 0.41 8.41
N ASN A 46 -2.61 1.58 8.75
CA ASN A 46 -4.06 1.84 8.75
C ASN A 46 -4.54 2.49 7.46
N ARG A 47 -3.63 3.12 6.74
CA ARG A 47 -3.84 3.91 5.54
C ARG A 47 -2.67 3.66 4.60
N TYR A 48 -2.94 3.77 3.31
CA TYR A 48 -1.87 3.90 2.34
C TYR A 48 -2.20 4.96 1.32
N ARG A 49 -1.12 5.49 0.72
CA ARG A 49 -1.14 6.54 -0.28
C ARG A 49 -0.31 6.10 -1.45
N TYR A 50 -0.87 6.24 -2.65
CA TYR A 50 -0.13 6.16 -3.89
C TYR A 50 -0.05 7.54 -4.53
N GLU A 51 1.12 7.90 -5.00
CA GLU A 51 1.33 9.07 -5.85
C GLU A 51 1.85 8.63 -7.20
N PHE A 52 1.29 9.18 -8.27
CA PHE A 52 1.74 8.91 -9.64
C PHE A 52 1.67 10.17 -10.49
N ASN A 53 2.36 10.12 -11.61
CA ASN A 53 2.30 11.12 -12.66
C ASN A 53 2.17 10.39 -14.01
N GLU A 54 1.05 10.58 -14.68
CA GLU A 54 0.80 10.05 -16.02
C GLU A 54 0.64 11.21 -16.99
N ASP A 55 1.53 11.31 -17.98
CA ASP A 55 1.50 12.35 -19.02
C ASP A 55 1.38 13.78 -18.48
N GLY A 56 2.05 14.07 -17.35
CA GLY A 56 2.03 15.39 -16.70
C GLY A 56 0.79 15.64 -15.82
N GLN A 57 -0.10 14.66 -15.68
CA GLN A 57 -1.20 14.68 -14.73
C GLN A 57 -0.78 13.95 -13.46
N GLU A 58 -0.62 14.70 -12.37
CA GLU A 58 -0.38 14.09 -11.07
C GLU A 58 -1.69 13.52 -10.52
N GLY A 59 -1.60 12.38 -9.87
CA GLY A 59 -2.71 11.75 -9.20
C GLY A 59 -2.27 11.23 -7.85
N VAL A 60 -3.18 11.28 -6.89
CA VAL A 60 -2.97 10.70 -5.56
C VAL A 60 -4.17 9.85 -5.20
N VAL A 61 -3.92 8.63 -4.72
CA VAL A 61 -4.93 7.75 -4.14
C VAL A 61 -4.62 7.61 -2.67
N ILE A 62 -5.62 7.84 -1.81
CA ILE A 62 -5.54 7.61 -0.36
C ILE A 62 -6.60 6.58 0.00
N VAL A 63 -6.18 5.49 0.63
CA VAL A 63 -7.06 4.41 1.07
C VAL A 63 -7.06 4.35 2.60
N LEU A 64 -8.25 4.33 3.20
CA LEU A 64 -8.46 4.23 4.63
C LEU A 64 -8.93 2.81 4.99
N ASN A 65 -8.00 1.91 5.30
CA ASN A 65 -8.26 0.47 5.45
C ASN A 65 -9.41 0.16 6.43
N LYS A 66 -9.51 0.88 7.54
CA LYS A 66 -10.56 0.67 8.56
C LYS A 66 -11.98 0.95 8.08
N THR A 67 -12.14 1.88 7.15
CA THR A 67 -13.47 2.33 6.69
C THR A 67 -13.78 1.83 5.27
N GLY A 68 -12.77 1.42 4.51
CA GLY A 68 -12.88 1.12 3.09
C GLY A 68 -13.08 2.36 2.22
N GLU A 69 -12.99 3.57 2.79
CA GLU A 69 -13.07 4.82 2.02
C GLU A 69 -11.79 5.04 1.22
N VAL A 70 -11.98 5.49 -0.02
CA VAL A 70 -10.90 5.81 -0.95
C VAL A 70 -11.10 7.22 -1.49
N TYR A 71 -10.02 7.99 -1.51
CA TYR A 71 -9.99 9.34 -2.07
C TYR A 71 -9.02 9.40 -3.23
N ILE A 72 -9.52 9.79 -4.40
CA ILE A 72 -8.73 10.00 -5.61
C ILE A 72 -8.62 11.50 -5.82
N LEU A 73 -7.44 12.05 -5.57
CA LEU A 73 -7.14 13.48 -5.70
C LEU A 73 -6.60 13.77 -7.09
N MET A 74 -7.11 14.85 -7.69
CA MET A 74 -6.68 15.43 -8.94
C MET A 74 -6.12 16.83 -8.66
N PRO A 75 -4.82 16.96 -8.32
CA PRO A 75 -4.27 18.19 -7.76
C PRO A 75 -4.38 19.41 -8.67
N GLN A 76 -4.21 19.22 -9.98
CA GLN A 76 -4.32 20.29 -10.99
C GLN A 76 -5.72 20.92 -10.99
N GLN A 77 -6.73 20.14 -10.61
CA GLN A 77 -8.13 20.57 -10.59
C GLN A 77 -8.59 20.98 -9.19
N LYS A 78 -7.78 20.75 -8.15
CA LYS A 78 -8.18 20.86 -6.73
C LYS A 78 -9.48 20.13 -6.44
N MET A 79 -9.59 18.91 -6.97
CA MET A 79 -10.75 18.04 -6.76
C MET A 79 -10.31 16.73 -6.11
N ALA A 80 -11.17 16.19 -5.26
CA ALA A 80 -11.01 14.87 -4.67
C ALA A 80 -12.29 14.09 -4.89
N MET A 81 -12.20 12.90 -5.47
CA MET A 81 -13.33 12.01 -5.61
C MET A 81 -13.32 11.00 -4.48
N LYS A 82 -14.41 10.95 -3.71
CA LYS A 82 -14.64 9.95 -2.67
C LYS A 82 -15.35 8.74 -3.27
N THR A 83 -14.82 7.57 -3.01
CA THR A 83 -15.35 6.27 -3.43
C THR A 83 -15.05 5.22 -2.35
N ILE A 84 -15.30 3.95 -2.64
CA ILE A 84 -15.03 2.79 -1.78
C ILE A 84 -13.99 1.87 -2.43
N SER A 85 -13.23 1.13 -1.63
CA SER A 85 -12.14 0.27 -2.10
C SER A 85 -12.58 -0.85 -3.05
N THR A 86 -13.87 -1.23 -3.00
CA THR A 86 -14.46 -2.25 -3.86
C THR A 86 -15.03 -1.71 -5.18
N SER A 87 -14.95 -0.39 -5.41
CA SER A 87 -15.41 0.18 -6.68
C SER A 87 -14.42 -0.15 -7.81
N ILE A 88 -14.93 -0.36 -9.03
CA ILE A 88 -14.09 -0.59 -10.22
C ILE A 88 -13.06 0.53 -10.38
N MET A 89 -13.46 1.76 -10.08
CA MET A 89 -12.62 2.95 -10.21
C MET A 89 -11.45 2.93 -9.23
N SER A 90 -11.67 2.54 -7.97
CA SER A 90 -10.60 2.41 -6.98
C SER A 90 -9.62 1.31 -7.35
N MET A 91 -10.13 0.13 -7.75
CA MET A 91 -9.31 -1.04 -8.03
C MET A 91 -8.49 -0.92 -9.33
N ALA A 92 -8.90 -0.07 -10.27
CA ALA A 92 -8.28 0.00 -11.60
C ALA A 92 -6.76 0.25 -11.57
N ASN A 93 -6.27 1.06 -10.62
CA ASN A 93 -4.84 1.35 -10.45
C ASN A 93 -4.30 0.88 -9.10
N ASP A 94 -5.06 0.07 -8.37
CA ASP A 94 -4.72 -0.40 -7.04
C ASP A 94 -4.76 -1.94 -6.99
N PRO A 95 -3.61 -2.60 -7.21
CA PRO A 95 -3.55 -4.05 -7.18
C PRO A 95 -3.87 -4.63 -5.80
N VAL A 96 -3.68 -3.87 -4.72
CA VAL A 96 -3.96 -4.31 -3.34
C VAL A 96 -5.46 -4.33 -3.10
N SER A 97 -6.16 -3.23 -3.42
CA SER A 97 -7.64 -3.21 -3.35
C SER A 97 -8.27 -4.27 -4.25
N ALA A 98 -7.71 -4.53 -5.44
CA ALA A 98 -8.22 -5.57 -6.34
C ALA A 98 -8.10 -6.99 -5.75
N TYR A 99 -7.00 -7.27 -5.03
CA TYR A 99 -6.80 -8.52 -4.31
C TYR A 99 -7.73 -8.64 -3.10
N ASP A 100 -7.85 -7.59 -2.30
CA ASP A 100 -8.74 -7.55 -1.12
C ASP A 100 -10.20 -7.76 -1.52
N TYR A 101 -10.62 -7.21 -2.67
CA TYR A 101 -11.93 -7.46 -3.23
C TYR A 101 -12.18 -8.95 -3.47
N GLN A 102 -11.22 -9.68 -4.05
CA GLN A 102 -11.37 -11.12 -4.28
C GLN A 102 -11.48 -11.92 -2.98
N LEU A 103 -10.75 -11.53 -1.93
CA LEU A 103 -10.92 -12.11 -0.59
C LEU A 103 -12.35 -11.89 -0.08
N GLN A 104 -12.88 -10.67 -0.22
CA GLN A 104 -14.25 -10.33 0.19
C GLN A 104 -15.33 -11.07 -0.62
N GLN A 105 -15.04 -11.44 -1.86
CA GLN A 105 -15.93 -12.27 -2.71
C GLN A 105 -15.86 -13.77 -2.39
N GLY A 106 -15.19 -14.18 -1.29
CA GLY A 106 -15.08 -15.58 -0.88
C GLY A 106 -13.84 -16.30 -1.40
N GLY A 107 -12.83 -15.55 -1.86
CA GLY A 107 -11.53 -16.12 -2.21
C GLY A 107 -10.88 -16.85 -1.03
N ILE A 108 -10.26 -18.00 -1.32
CA ILE A 108 -9.63 -18.88 -0.33
C ILE A 108 -8.11 -18.65 -0.36
N GLU A 109 -7.58 -18.01 0.68
CA GLU A 109 -6.14 -17.80 0.84
C GLU A 109 -5.47 -19.04 1.44
N LYS A 110 -4.29 -19.39 0.91
CA LYS A 110 -3.43 -20.46 1.44
C LYS A 110 -2.00 -19.93 1.57
N GLU A 111 -1.41 -20.14 2.74
CA GLU A 111 0.04 -19.98 2.89
C GLU A 111 0.75 -21.17 2.23
N VAL A 112 1.72 -20.88 1.35
CA VAL A 112 2.44 -21.90 0.57
C VAL A 112 3.95 -21.91 0.85
N GLY A 113 4.44 -20.98 1.66
CA GLY A 113 5.83 -20.97 2.12
C GLY A 113 6.30 -19.58 2.54
N ARG A 114 7.62 -19.43 2.65
CA ARG A 114 8.30 -18.16 2.92
C ARG A 114 9.41 -17.94 1.91
N GLU A 115 9.56 -16.71 1.44
CA GLU A 115 10.59 -16.31 0.47
C GLU A 115 11.09 -14.90 0.81
N VAL A 116 12.36 -14.62 0.54
CA VAL A 116 12.93 -13.28 0.73
C VAL A 116 12.83 -12.50 -0.57
N ILE A 117 12.09 -11.39 -0.56
CA ILE A 117 11.93 -10.48 -1.70
C ILE A 117 12.57 -9.14 -1.36
N ASN A 118 13.52 -8.68 -2.18
CA ASN A 118 14.22 -7.39 -1.97
C ASN A 118 14.83 -7.24 -0.55
N GLY A 119 15.32 -8.35 0.01
CA GLY A 119 15.92 -8.39 1.35
C GLY A 119 14.89 -8.46 2.49
N ILE A 120 13.59 -8.58 2.19
CA ILE A 120 12.50 -8.64 3.16
C ILE A 120 11.95 -10.06 3.22
N ASP A 121 11.91 -10.63 4.42
CA ASP A 121 11.25 -11.92 4.66
C ASP A 121 9.73 -11.78 4.46
N CYS A 122 9.18 -12.62 3.59
CA CYS A 122 7.78 -12.58 3.20
C CYS A 122 7.13 -13.96 3.36
N VAL A 123 5.89 -13.96 3.84
CA VAL A 123 5.00 -15.12 3.72
C VAL A 123 4.47 -15.15 2.30
N LYS A 124 4.72 -16.25 1.59
CA LYS A 124 4.17 -16.47 0.26
C LYS A 124 2.79 -17.10 0.39
N LYS A 125 1.81 -16.47 -0.24
CA LYS A 125 0.42 -16.90 -0.20
C LYS A 125 -0.18 -16.96 -1.60
N GLU A 126 -1.17 -17.82 -1.75
CA GLU A 126 -1.93 -18.00 -2.98
C GLU A 126 -3.42 -17.84 -2.69
N LEU A 127 -4.13 -17.16 -3.59
CA LEU A 127 -5.56 -16.94 -3.49
C LEU A 127 -6.28 -17.73 -4.58
N TYR A 128 -7.28 -18.51 -4.18
CA TYR A 128 -8.05 -19.37 -5.06
C TYR A 128 -9.54 -19.03 -5.06
N THR A 129 -10.25 -19.37 -6.14
CA THR A 129 -11.71 -19.48 -6.14
C THR A 129 -12.16 -20.76 -5.41
N GLU A 130 -13.46 -20.86 -5.11
CA GLU A 130 -14.07 -22.13 -4.64
C GLU A 130 -13.91 -23.27 -5.64
N SER A 131 -13.86 -22.97 -6.95
CA SER A 131 -13.60 -23.92 -8.03
C SER A 131 -12.12 -24.28 -8.19
N ASN A 132 -11.26 -23.87 -7.25
CA ASN A 132 -9.82 -24.13 -7.22
C ASN A 132 -9.04 -23.53 -8.40
N GLN A 133 -9.52 -22.42 -8.97
CA GLN A 133 -8.75 -21.60 -9.90
C GLN A 133 -7.84 -20.65 -9.11
N LEU A 134 -6.55 -20.62 -9.44
CA LEU A 134 -5.60 -19.67 -8.86
C LEU A 134 -5.84 -18.25 -9.41
N LEU A 135 -6.06 -17.29 -8.52
CA LEU A 135 -6.30 -15.88 -8.85
C LEU A 135 -5.05 -15.03 -8.64
N TYR A 136 -4.37 -15.18 -7.50
CA TYR A 136 -3.19 -14.39 -7.16
C TYR A 136 -2.13 -15.23 -6.44
N THR A 137 -0.87 -14.85 -6.64
CA THR A 137 0.22 -15.18 -5.73
C THR A 137 0.77 -13.89 -5.14
N ILE A 138 0.90 -13.83 -3.83
CA ILE A 138 1.42 -12.65 -3.12
C ILE A 138 2.58 -13.04 -2.20
N TRP A 139 3.49 -12.09 -2.00
CA TRP A 139 4.57 -12.15 -1.01
C TRP A 139 4.30 -11.06 0.01
N TYR A 140 3.76 -11.45 1.16
CA TYR A 140 3.28 -10.54 2.19
C TYR A 140 4.35 -10.35 3.27
N SER A 141 4.71 -9.09 3.56
CA SER A 141 5.61 -8.79 4.67
C SER A 141 4.82 -8.56 5.95
N GLU A 142 5.08 -9.38 6.96
CA GLU A 142 4.52 -9.19 8.31
C GLU A 142 5.09 -7.93 8.98
N LYS A 143 6.35 -7.56 8.67
CA LYS A 143 6.99 -6.32 9.17
C LYS A 143 6.20 -5.08 8.73
N TYR A 144 5.81 -5.05 7.46
CA TYR A 144 5.17 -3.89 6.82
C TYR A 144 3.66 -4.02 6.69
N ALA A 145 3.07 -5.13 7.13
CA ALA A 145 1.65 -5.43 6.97
C ALA A 145 1.14 -5.19 5.52
N PHE A 146 1.99 -5.46 4.53
CA PHE A 146 1.74 -5.07 3.13
C PHE A 146 2.38 -6.07 2.14
N PRO A 147 1.75 -6.32 0.97
CA PRO A 147 2.36 -7.15 -0.06
C PRO A 147 3.58 -6.46 -0.69
N ILE A 148 4.73 -7.13 -0.65
CA ILE A 148 5.98 -6.68 -1.28
C ILE A 148 5.98 -7.02 -2.77
N LYS A 149 5.31 -8.11 -3.14
CA LYS A 149 5.15 -8.55 -4.53
C LYS A 149 3.79 -9.20 -4.72
N MET A 150 3.21 -9.04 -5.89
CA MET A 150 1.97 -9.68 -6.31
C MET A 150 2.04 -10.08 -7.79
N VAL A 151 1.44 -11.22 -8.11
CA VAL A 151 1.22 -11.68 -9.48
C VAL A 151 -0.26 -12.04 -9.61
N SER A 152 -0.94 -11.44 -10.58
CA SER A 152 -2.31 -11.82 -10.95
C SER A 152 -2.28 -12.90 -12.02
N HIS A 153 -3.02 -13.98 -11.78
CA HIS A 153 -3.20 -15.10 -12.71
C HIS A 153 -4.53 -15.03 -13.47
N MET A 154 -5.30 -13.96 -13.26
CA MET A 154 -6.58 -13.73 -13.95
C MET A 154 -6.40 -13.12 -15.34
N ASP A 155 -5.26 -12.47 -15.59
CA ASP A 155 -4.96 -11.86 -16.88
C ASP A 155 -4.53 -12.94 -17.89
N VAL A 156 -5.26 -13.04 -19.00
CA VAL A 156 -4.98 -13.99 -20.10
C VAL A 156 -3.59 -13.77 -20.71
N THR A 157 -3.01 -12.57 -20.59
CA THR A 157 -1.67 -12.26 -21.07
C THR A 157 -0.56 -12.59 -20.07
N GLY A 158 -0.90 -12.89 -18.81
CA GLY A 158 0.04 -13.26 -17.74
C GLY A 158 0.98 -12.13 -17.27
N ASN A 159 0.72 -10.88 -17.67
CA ASN A 159 1.66 -9.77 -17.46
C ASN A 159 1.25 -8.82 -16.33
N THR A 160 0.24 -9.16 -15.54
CA THR A 160 -0.21 -8.29 -14.44
C THR A 160 0.52 -8.64 -13.14
N SER A 161 1.34 -7.71 -12.65
CA SER A 161 2.16 -7.90 -11.46
C SER A 161 2.48 -6.58 -10.75
N MET A 162 2.75 -6.64 -9.46
CA MET A 162 3.20 -5.52 -8.65
C MET A 162 4.45 -5.92 -7.87
N GLU A 163 5.43 -5.02 -7.74
CA GLU A 163 6.57 -5.20 -6.86
C GLU A 163 6.98 -3.87 -6.21
N LEU A 164 7.27 -3.91 -4.92
CA LEU A 164 7.82 -2.79 -4.15
C LEU A 164 9.35 -2.84 -4.14
N THR A 165 9.97 -1.69 -4.42
CA THR A 165 11.41 -1.45 -4.35
C THR A 165 11.71 -0.23 -3.48
N ASP A 166 12.98 -0.05 -3.10
CA ASP A 166 13.45 1.12 -2.34
C ASP A 166 12.70 1.35 -1.02
N ILE A 167 12.22 0.27 -0.40
CA ILE A 167 11.43 0.29 0.82
C ILE A 167 12.29 0.82 1.98
N LYS A 168 11.78 1.85 2.66
CA LYS A 168 12.43 2.49 3.79
C LYS A 168 11.43 2.68 4.91
N ASP A 169 11.86 2.38 6.13
CA ASP A 169 11.09 2.73 7.32
C ASP A 169 10.85 4.25 7.33
N TRP A 170 9.64 4.65 7.68
CA TRP A 170 9.19 6.04 7.63
C TRP A 170 8.35 6.36 8.85
N THR A 171 8.38 7.61 9.31
CA THR A 171 7.49 8.10 10.36
C THR A 171 6.41 8.95 9.71
N PRO A 172 5.16 8.46 9.66
CA PRO A 172 4.06 9.14 9.01
C PRO A 172 3.70 10.47 9.65
N ASP A 173 3.37 11.45 8.80
CA ASP A 173 2.63 12.66 9.18
C ASP A 173 1.17 12.45 8.76
N ASP A 174 0.22 12.71 9.67
CA ASP A 174 -1.22 12.62 9.40
C ASP A 174 -1.65 13.46 8.20
N ALA A 175 -0.97 14.59 7.95
CA ALA A 175 -1.22 15.42 6.78
C ALA A 175 -0.97 14.68 5.46
N SER A 176 -0.10 13.66 5.45
CA SER A 176 0.21 12.84 4.26
C SER A 176 -1.00 12.04 3.77
N PHE A 177 -1.94 11.72 4.67
CA PHE A 177 -3.15 10.96 4.36
C PHE A 177 -4.42 11.81 4.43
N SER A 178 -4.26 13.14 4.46
CA SER A 178 -5.37 14.08 4.48
C SER A 178 -5.56 14.72 3.11
N ILE A 179 -6.81 15.12 2.82
CA ILE A 179 -7.11 15.91 1.63
C ILE A 179 -6.64 17.35 1.91
N PRO A 180 -5.83 17.96 1.02
CA PRO A 180 -5.36 19.33 1.24
C PRO A 180 -6.51 20.35 1.27
N GLU A 181 -6.28 21.45 1.97
CA GLU A 181 -7.25 22.56 2.01
C GLU A 181 -7.52 23.13 0.61
N GLY A 182 -8.77 23.53 0.37
CA GLY A 182 -9.21 24.11 -0.89
C GLY A 182 -9.59 23.09 -1.97
N TYR A 183 -9.60 21.80 -1.65
CA TYR A 183 -10.13 20.77 -2.55
C TYR A 183 -11.65 20.69 -2.47
N THR A 184 -12.29 20.54 -3.63
CA THR A 184 -13.71 20.20 -3.72
C THR A 184 -13.86 18.68 -3.67
N ILE A 185 -14.61 18.17 -2.70
CA ILE A 185 -14.86 16.73 -2.55
C ILE A 185 -16.15 16.36 -3.30
N MET A 186 -16.03 15.36 -4.17
CA MET A 186 -17.09 14.82 -5.01
C MET A 186 -17.35 13.38 -4.57
N ASP A 187 -18.53 13.08 -4.03
CA ASP A 187 -18.88 11.72 -3.62
C ASP A 187 -19.49 10.94 -4.79
N GLN A 188 -18.84 9.84 -5.19
CA GLN A 188 -19.28 9.01 -6.31
C GLN A 188 -20.72 8.53 -6.12
N LYS A 189 -21.15 8.17 -4.90
CA LYS A 189 -22.52 7.70 -4.63
C LYS A 189 -23.57 8.76 -4.95
N THR A 190 -23.20 10.03 -4.81
CA THR A 190 -24.09 11.16 -5.13
C THR A 190 -24.15 11.42 -6.63
N MET A 191 -23.11 11.04 -7.38
CA MET A 191 -22.98 11.32 -8.81
C MET A 191 -23.46 10.19 -9.72
N MET A 192 -23.39 8.96 -9.23
CA MET A 192 -23.86 7.76 -9.92
C MET A 192 -24.72 6.96 -8.94
N PRO A 193 -26.02 7.28 -8.82
CA PRO A 193 -26.92 6.49 -8.00
C PRO A 193 -26.93 5.05 -8.52
N GLU A 194 -26.65 4.08 -7.65
CA GLU A 194 -26.85 2.66 -7.98
C GLU A 194 -28.35 2.45 -8.26
N HIS A 195 -28.67 1.96 -9.45
CA HIS A 195 -30.04 1.56 -9.85
C HIS A 195 -30.34 0.14 -9.38
#